data_AF-A0A1C7NC02-F1
#
_entry.id   AF-A0A1C7NC02-F1
#
_cell.length_a   1.000
_cell.length_b   1.000
_cell.length_c   1.000
_cell.angle_alpha   90.00
_cell.angle_beta   90.00
_cell.angle_gamma   90.00
#
_symmetry.space_group_name_H-M   'P 1'
#
loop_
_entity.id
_entity.type
_entity.pdbx_description
1 polymer ?
#
loop_
_entity_poly.entity_id
_entity_poly.type
_entity_poly.pdbx_seq_one_letter_code
_entity_poly.pdbx_strand_id
1 'polypeptide(L)'
;MAIITAFGLERAKKAGIPTKTFSLKQFKDQGKSRVDFDIHLAKSIQEHYKPDLVILAGFMHILSPEFLSFFSNNVMNLHPALPGQFDGAHAIERAYEAYKKGEIKHTGIMVHKVIADVDRGQVILQKEVPIYDTDSLEDLEERIHSFEHKLIVEGAQVFLDELKQSSS
;
A
#
# COMPACT_ATOMS: atom_id res chain seq x y z
N MET A 1 17.20 1.93 20.65
CA MET A 1 16.93 0.99 19.55
C MET A 1 15.42 0.89 19.43
N ALA A 2 14.81 1.50 18.41
CA ALA A 2 13.36 1.42 18.24
C ALA A 2 13.03 -0.02 17.83
N ILE A 3 12.29 -0.74 18.68
CA ILE A 3 11.76 -2.06 18.34
C ILE A 3 10.67 -1.81 17.29
N ILE A 4 10.98 -2.07 16.03
CA ILE A 4 9.99 -2.04 14.96
C ILE A 4 9.28 -3.39 15.01
N THR A 5 8.12 -3.47 15.64
CA THR A 5 7.28 -4.68 15.64
C THR A 5 6.43 -4.73 14.37
N ALA A 6 7.07 -4.76 13.20
CA ALA A 6 6.37 -5.09 11.95
C ALA A 6 6.35 -6.61 11.80
N PHE A 7 5.22 -7.25 12.14
CA PHE A 7 5.10 -8.71 12.05
C PHE A 7 5.32 -9.27 10.64
N GLY A 8 5.21 -8.42 9.61
CA GLY A 8 5.60 -8.74 8.24
C GLY A 8 7.06 -9.21 8.11
N LEU A 9 7.98 -8.71 8.93
CA LEU A 9 9.39 -9.16 8.94
C LEU A 9 9.51 -10.63 9.38
N GLU A 10 8.73 -11.05 10.38
CA GLU A 10 8.70 -12.44 10.83
C GLU A 10 8.09 -13.36 9.76
N ARG A 11 7.05 -12.90 9.06
CA ARG A 11 6.47 -13.65 7.93
C ARG A 11 7.47 -13.83 6.80
N ALA A 12 8.16 -12.76 6.39
CA ALA A 12 9.18 -12.81 5.34
C ALA A 12 10.34 -13.74 5.71
N LYS A 13 10.85 -13.63 6.95
CA LYS A 13 11.91 -14.51 7.47
C LYS A 13 11.51 -15.98 7.45
N LYS A 14 10.29 -16.31 7.90
CA LYS A 14 9.76 -17.69 7.85
C LYS A 14 9.64 -18.24 6.43
N ALA A 15 9.41 -17.37 5.45
CA ALA A 15 9.36 -17.73 4.03
C ALA A 15 10.74 -17.71 3.34
N GLY A 16 11.84 -17.42 4.06
CA GLY A 16 13.18 -17.33 3.47
C GLY A 16 13.39 -16.10 2.57
N ILE A 17 12.54 -15.08 2.70
CA ILE A 17 12.61 -13.85 1.91
C ILE A 17 13.55 -12.85 2.61
N PRO A 18 14.53 -12.26 1.90
CA PRO A 18 15.41 -11.24 2.48
C PRO A 18 14.63 -10.03 3.02
N THR A 19 15.02 -9.55 4.20
CA THR A 19 14.42 -8.37 4.84
C THR A 19 15.46 -7.29 5.09
N LYS A 20 15.08 -6.03 4.89
CA LYS A 20 15.89 -4.86 5.26
C LYS A 20 14.99 -3.80 5.87
N THR A 21 15.48 -3.12 6.91
CA THR A 21 14.74 -2.07 7.61
C THR A 21 15.46 -0.74 7.48
N PHE A 22 14.72 0.34 7.26
CA PHE A 22 15.22 1.70 7.19
C PHE A 22 14.44 2.58 8.17
N SER A 23 15.11 3.50 8.85
CA SER A 23 14.48 4.38 9.84
C SER A 23 14.48 5.83 9.38
N LEU A 24 13.31 6.37 9.08
CA LEU A 24 13.14 7.80 8.78
C LEU A 24 13.61 8.68 9.95
N LYS A 25 13.45 8.22 11.19
CA LYS A 25 13.91 8.95 12.38
C LYS A 25 15.42 9.20 12.35
N GLN A 26 16.21 8.18 12.02
CA GLN A 26 17.67 8.31 11.95
C GLN A 26 18.12 9.35 10.91
N PHE A 27 17.39 9.47 9.80
CA PHE A 27 17.64 10.51 8.79
C PHE A 27 17.33 11.91 9.34
N LYS A 28 16.14 12.06 9.97
CA LYS A 28 15.75 13.33 10.60
C LYS A 28 16.72 13.78 11.70
N ASP A 29 17.17 12.84 12.54
CA ASP A 29 18.15 13.11 13.60
C ASP A 29 19.50 13.60 13.04
N GLN A 30 19.83 13.26 11.78
CA GLN A 30 21.02 13.73 11.06
C GLN A 30 20.78 15.04 10.29
N GLY A 31 19.62 15.69 10.47
CA GLY A 31 19.25 16.90 9.74
C GLY A 31 18.86 16.67 8.28
N LYS A 32 18.63 15.41 7.86
CA LYS A 32 18.21 15.09 6.49
C LYS A 32 16.69 15.20 6.34
N SER A 33 16.27 15.51 5.12
CA SER A 33 14.85 15.62 4.77
C SER A 33 14.19 14.25 4.61
N ARG A 34 12.86 14.27 4.49
CA ARG A 34 12.07 13.08 4.13
C ARG A 34 12.40 12.59 2.71
N VAL A 35 12.64 13.51 1.79
CA VAL A 35 13.02 13.20 0.40
C VAL A 35 14.39 12.50 0.35
N ASP A 36 15.34 12.90 1.20
CA ASP A 36 16.63 12.21 1.31
C ASP A 36 16.48 10.74 1.75
N PHE A 37 15.53 10.48 2.66
CA PHE A 37 15.19 9.12 3.08
C PHE A 37 14.56 8.33 1.93
N ASP A 38 13.61 8.92 1.21
CA ASP A 38 12.92 8.28 0.08
C ASP A 38 13.90 7.92 -1.05
N ILE A 39 14.80 8.84 -1.42
CA ILE A 39 15.86 8.59 -2.40
C ILE A 39 16.80 7.47 -1.93
N HIS A 40 17.19 7.47 -0.65
CA HIS A 40 18.04 6.41 -0.11
C HIS A 40 17.36 5.04 -0.12
N LEU A 41 16.08 4.99 0.25
CA LEU A 41 15.28 3.78 0.22
C LEU A 41 15.17 3.23 -1.22
N ALA A 42 14.81 4.09 -2.17
CA ALA A 42 14.68 3.73 -3.58
C ALA A 42 15.99 3.17 -4.16
N LYS A 43 17.11 3.87 -3.95
CA LYS A 43 18.45 3.42 -4.37
C LYS A 43 18.78 2.05 -3.81
N SER A 44 18.55 1.84 -2.51
CA SER A 44 18.88 0.56 -1.91
C SER A 44 18.03 -0.59 -2.45
N ILE A 45 16.74 -0.35 -2.74
CA ILE A 45 15.88 -1.35 -3.37
C ILE A 45 16.39 -1.67 -4.78
N GLN A 46 16.68 -0.64 -5.58
CA GLN A 46 17.12 -0.81 -6.97
C GLN A 46 18.48 -1.50 -7.08
N GLU A 47 19.45 -1.15 -6.24
CA GLU A 47 20.80 -1.72 -6.26
C GLU A 47 20.82 -3.20 -5.89
N HIS A 48 20.02 -3.61 -4.90
CA HIS A 48 20.05 -4.97 -4.37
C HIS A 48 19.08 -5.93 -5.06
N TYR A 49 17.93 -5.45 -5.52
CA TYR A 49 16.84 -6.32 -5.97
C TYR A 49 16.42 -6.10 -7.42
N LYS A 50 16.60 -4.90 -7.98
CA LYS A 50 16.18 -4.53 -9.36
C LYS A 50 14.76 -5.02 -9.69
N PRO A 51 13.74 -4.66 -8.88
CA PRO A 51 12.41 -5.22 -9.06
C PRO A 51 11.72 -4.67 -10.31
N ASP A 52 10.92 -5.51 -10.97
CA ASP A 52 10.01 -5.08 -12.03
C ASP A 52 8.81 -4.29 -11.48
N LEU A 53 8.41 -4.59 -10.24
CA LEU A 53 7.27 -4.00 -9.54
C LEU A 53 7.57 -3.85 -8.04
N VAL A 54 7.29 -2.67 -7.48
CA VAL A 54 7.29 -2.43 -6.03
C VAL A 54 5.86 -2.42 -5.51
N ILE A 55 5.59 -3.14 -4.43
CA ILE A 55 4.23 -3.25 -3.84
C ILE A 55 4.23 -2.65 -2.43
N LEU A 56 3.33 -1.70 -2.21
CA LEU A 56 3.05 -1.11 -0.91
C LEU A 56 1.89 -1.88 -0.26
N ALA A 57 2.18 -2.63 0.80
CA ALA A 57 1.22 -3.42 1.56
C ALA A 57 1.22 -2.96 3.02
N GLY A 58 0.34 -2.02 3.36
CA GLY A 58 0.32 -1.38 4.69
C GLY A 58 1.48 -0.40 4.91
N PHE A 59 1.99 0.23 3.85
CA PHE A 59 3.11 1.17 3.95
C PHE A 59 2.63 2.57 4.33
N MET A 60 2.69 2.91 5.62
CA MET A 60 2.17 4.16 6.20
C MET A 60 3.07 5.38 5.96
N HIS A 61 3.60 5.54 4.75
CA HIS A 61 4.46 6.66 4.39
C HIS A 61 4.26 7.04 2.91
N ILE A 62 3.77 8.26 2.67
CA ILE A 62 3.59 8.84 1.33
C ILE A 62 4.95 9.00 0.65
N LEU A 63 5.19 8.30 -0.46
CA LEU A 63 6.46 8.36 -1.17
C LEU A 63 6.60 9.64 -2.01
N SER A 64 7.80 10.21 -2.06
CA SER A 64 8.08 11.37 -2.89
C SER A 64 8.15 11.03 -4.39
N PRO A 65 7.93 12.00 -5.29
CA PRO A 65 8.11 11.79 -6.74
C PRO A 65 9.50 11.27 -7.11
N GLU A 66 10.53 11.68 -6.37
CA GLU A 66 11.90 11.19 -6.55
C GLU A 66 12.00 9.69 -6.32
N PHE A 67 11.35 9.12 -5.30
CA PHE A 67 11.28 7.65 -5.14
C PHE A 67 10.63 6.99 -6.35
N LEU A 68 9.47 7.48 -6.79
CA LEU A 68 8.69 6.87 -7.86
C LEU A 68 9.48 6.81 -9.18
N SER A 69 10.30 7.83 -9.44
CA SER A 69 11.15 7.92 -10.63
C SER A 69 12.18 6.80 -10.76
N PHE A 70 12.64 6.21 -9.65
CA PHE A 70 13.59 5.07 -9.69
C PHE A 70 12.97 3.82 -10.30
N PHE A 71 11.64 3.71 -10.27
CA PHE A 71 10.91 2.51 -10.68
C PHE A 71 10.07 2.76 -11.93
N SER A 72 10.29 3.86 -12.66
CA SER A 72 9.46 4.25 -13.82
C SER A 72 7.95 4.28 -13.50
N ASN A 73 7.59 4.63 -12.26
CA ASN A 73 6.23 4.54 -11.72
C ASN A 73 5.64 3.12 -11.64
N ASN A 74 6.45 2.06 -11.70
CA ASN A 74 6.06 0.66 -11.46
C ASN A 74 5.94 0.39 -9.96
N VAL A 75 5.06 1.14 -9.31
CA VAL A 75 4.75 1.04 -7.89
C VAL A 75 3.25 0.85 -7.75
N MET A 76 2.84 -0.19 -7.03
CA MET A 76 1.44 -0.51 -6.75
C MET A 76 1.15 -0.33 -5.27
N ASN A 77 -0.03 0.18 -4.93
CA ASN A 77 -0.52 0.24 -3.55
C ASN A 77 -1.86 -0.49 -3.43
N LEU A 78 -2.05 -1.15 -2.29
CA LEU A 78 -3.33 -1.67 -1.84
C LEU A 78 -3.96 -0.67 -0.86
N HIS A 79 -5.22 -0.29 -1.09
CA HIS A 79 -5.94 0.66 -0.26
C HIS A 79 -7.32 0.13 0.15
N PRO A 80 -7.70 0.20 1.44
CA PRO A 80 -9.00 -0.28 1.94
C PRO A 80 -10.15 0.71 1.75
N ALA A 81 -10.31 1.21 0.52
CA ALA A 81 -11.50 1.93 0.10
C ALA A 81 -11.72 1.78 -1.41
N LEU A 82 -12.93 2.06 -1.88
CA LEU A 82 -13.16 2.28 -3.31
C LEU A 82 -12.52 3.60 -3.77
N PRO A 83 -12.19 3.73 -5.07
CA PRO A 83 -11.62 4.96 -5.60
C PRO A 83 -12.53 6.15 -5.31
N GLY A 84 -11.96 7.26 -4.88
CA GLY A 84 -12.72 8.47 -4.58
C GLY A 84 -13.32 8.54 -3.16
N GLN A 85 -13.52 7.42 -2.48
CA GLN A 85 -14.31 7.40 -1.24
C GLN A 85 -13.54 7.88 0.00
N PHE A 86 -12.44 7.23 0.36
CA PHE A 86 -11.75 7.46 1.64
C PHE A 86 -10.22 7.44 1.49
N ASP A 87 -9.63 8.45 0.85
CA ASP A 87 -8.17 8.52 0.66
C ASP A 87 -7.43 8.71 1.97
N GLY A 88 -6.19 8.22 2.03
CA GLY A 88 -5.29 8.38 3.15
C GLY A 88 -5.60 7.44 4.31
N ALA A 89 -4.97 7.72 5.45
CA ALA A 89 -5.03 6.86 6.62
C ALA A 89 -6.46 6.69 7.17
N HIS A 90 -6.65 5.65 7.98
CA HIS A 90 -7.89 5.35 8.70
C HIS A 90 -9.12 5.25 7.79
N ALA A 91 -8.96 4.65 6.60
CA ALA A 91 -10.04 4.54 5.63
C ALA A 91 -11.14 3.58 6.10
N ILE A 92 -10.77 2.49 6.79
CA ILE A 92 -11.73 1.52 7.33
C ILE A 92 -12.61 2.16 8.40
N GLU A 93 -12.00 2.87 9.35
CA GLU A 93 -12.70 3.56 10.44
C GLU A 93 -13.63 4.64 9.89
N ARG A 94 -13.15 5.44 8.91
CA ARG A 94 -13.99 6.46 8.26
C ARG A 94 -15.16 5.84 7.49
N ALA A 95 -14.94 4.73 6.80
CA ALA A 95 -16.01 4.00 6.11
C ALA A 95 -17.05 3.47 7.10
N TYR A 96 -16.60 2.88 8.22
CA TYR A 96 -17.49 2.42 9.26
C TYR A 96 -18.34 3.57 9.85
N GLU A 97 -17.72 4.69 10.21
CA GLU A 97 -18.43 5.86 10.73
C GLU A 97 -19.44 6.44 9.72
N ALA A 98 -19.08 6.51 8.43
CA ALA A 98 -19.98 6.94 7.37
C ALA A 98 -21.18 5.98 7.23
N TYR A 99 -20.94 4.67 7.34
CA TYR A 99 -22.00 3.67 7.37
C TYR A 99 -22.93 3.85 8.57
N LYS A 100 -22.38 4.05 9.78
CA LYS A 100 -23.18 4.30 11.01
C LYS A 100 -24.07 5.54 10.89
N LYS A 101 -23.67 6.53 10.09
CA LYS A 101 -24.46 7.73 9.77
C LYS A 101 -25.46 7.53 8.63
N GLY A 102 -25.45 6.37 7.96
CA GLY A 102 -26.30 6.08 6.81
C GLY A 102 -25.86 6.76 5.51
N GLU A 103 -24.61 7.26 5.45
CA GLU A 103 -24.07 7.97 4.29
C GLU A 103 -23.68 7.02 3.16
N ILE A 104 -23.26 5.80 3.52
CA ILE A 104 -22.89 4.74 2.58
C ILE A 104 -23.54 3.41 2.98
N LYS A 105 -23.59 2.46 2.05
CA LYS A 105 -24.08 1.09 2.28
C LYS A 105 -23.01 0.01 2.15
N HIS A 106 -21.90 0.35 1.51
CA HIS A 106 -20.76 -0.53 1.27
C HIS A 106 -19.50 0.33 1.18
N THR A 107 -18.38 -0.31 1.47
CA THR A 107 -17.04 0.21 1.17
C THR A 107 -16.41 -0.67 0.11
N GLY A 108 -15.09 -0.69 0.01
CA GLY A 108 -14.38 -1.65 -0.81
C GLY A 108 -12.89 -1.59 -0.59
N ILE A 109 -12.18 -2.21 -1.51
CA ILE A 109 -10.73 -2.24 -1.59
C ILE A 109 -10.32 -1.96 -3.03
N MET A 110 -9.15 -1.37 -3.22
CA MET A 110 -8.55 -1.21 -4.52
C MET A 110 -7.06 -1.48 -4.49
N VAL A 111 -6.54 -1.90 -5.64
CA VAL A 111 -5.12 -1.88 -5.96
C VAL A 111 -4.92 -0.93 -7.13
N HIS A 112 -3.96 -0.03 -7.01
CA HIS A 112 -3.78 1.06 -7.97
C HIS A 112 -2.30 1.38 -8.19
N LYS A 113 -1.98 1.99 -9.32
CA LYS A 113 -0.65 2.57 -9.59
C LYS A 113 -0.44 3.77 -8.65
N VAL A 114 0.74 3.88 -8.07
CA VAL A 114 1.06 4.99 -7.16
C VAL A 114 1.50 6.21 -7.96
N ILE A 115 0.92 7.36 -7.61
CA ILE A 115 1.30 8.69 -8.12
C ILE A 115 1.52 9.64 -6.93
N ALA A 116 1.87 10.90 -7.19
CA ALA A 116 2.07 11.90 -6.15
C ALA A 116 0.79 12.19 -5.34
N ASP A 117 -0.38 12.15 -5.98
CA ASP A 117 -1.67 12.27 -5.31
C ASP A 117 -2.04 10.97 -4.60
N VAL A 118 -2.24 11.06 -3.29
CA VAL A 118 -2.52 9.92 -2.40
C VAL A 118 -3.78 9.18 -2.85
N ASP A 119 -3.67 7.87 -3.08
CA ASP A 119 -4.77 6.97 -3.44
C ASP A 119 -5.58 7.41 -4.69
N ARG A 120 -4.93 8.12 -5.61
CA ARG A 120 -5.56 8.74 -6.79
C ARG A 120 -5.00 8.29 -8.14
N GLY A 121 -4.08 7.32 -8.13
CA GLY A 121 -3.55 6.79 -9.38
C GLY A 121 -4.50 5.82 -10.08
N GLN A 122 -4.10 5.36 -11.26
CA GLN A 122 -4.90 4.46 -12.09
C GLN A 122 -5.23 3.18 -11.31
N VAL A 123 -6.53 2.90 -11.17
CA VAL A 123 -7.04 1.66 -10.56
C VAL A 123 -6.72 0.49 -11.47
N ILE A 124 -6.14 -0.57 -10.89
CA ILE A 124 -5.83 -1.81 -11.59
C ILE A 124 -6.97 -2.81 -11.35
N LEU A 125 -7.32 -3.03 -10.09
CA LEU A 125 -8.49 -3.81 -9.68
C LEU A 125 -9.15 -3.16 -8.47
N GLN A 126 -10.44 -3.38 -8.32
CA GLN A 126 -11.19 -2.97 -7.13
C GLN A 126 -12.26 -4.01 -6.82
N LYS A 127 -12.72 -4.01 -5.56
CA LYS A 127 -13.81 -4.87 -5.14
C LYS A 127 -14.63 -4.19 -4.05
N GLU A 128 -15.94 -4.23 -4.20
CA GLU A 128 -16.86 -3.80 -3.16
C GLU A 128 -16.80 -4.78 -1.97
N VAL A 129 -16.87 -4.21 -0.76
CA VAL A 129 -16.96 -4.95 0.49
C VAL A 129 -18.22 -4.49 1.21
N PRO A 130 -19.18 -5.40 1.46
CA PRO A 130 -20.41 -5.05 2.16
C PRO A 130 -20.11 -4.72 3.63
N ILE A 131 -20.87 -3.78 4.16
CA ILE A 131 -20.96 -3.49 5.60
C ILE A 131 -22.35 -3.95 6.04
N TYR A 132 -22.42 -4.71 7.13
CA TYR A 132 -23.66 -5.24 7.68
C TYR A 132 -24.05 -4.48 8.96
N ASP A 133 -25.35 -4.39 9.24
CA ASP A 133 -25.87 -3.68 10.43
C ASP A 133 -25.35 -4.25 11.76
N THR A 134 -24.96 -5.52 11.76
CA THR A 134 -24.44 -6.23 12.93
C THR A 134 -22.93 -6.13 13.08
N ASP A 135 -22.22 -5.49 12.15
CA ASP A 135 -20.77 -5.40 12.20
C ASP A 135 -20.30 -4.52 13.36
N SER A 136 -19.29 -5.01 14.07
CA SER A 136 -18.31 -4.15 14.75
C SER A 136 -17.29 -3.57 13.76
N LEU A 137 -16.46 -2.63 14.22
CA LEU A 137 -15.35 -2.13 13.40
C LEU A 137 -14.37 -3.26 13.05
N GLU A 138 -14.10 -4.12 14.02
CA GLU A 138 -13.23 -5.28 13.90
C GLU A 138 -13.77 -6.29 12.88
N ASP A 139 -15.09 -6.55 12.88
CA ASP A 139 -15.72 -7.45 11.89
C ASP A 139 -15.57 -6.93 10.46
N LEU A 140 -15.68 -5.60 10.27
CA LEU A 140 -15.47 -4.97 8.97
C LEU A 140 -14.00 -5.03 8.56
N GLU A 141 -13.08 -4.73 9.47
CA GLU A 141 -11.63 -4.76 9.22
C GLU A 141 -11.17 -6.17 8.81
N GLU A 142 -11.56 -7.21 9.55
CA GLU A 142 -11.26 -8.60 9.21
C GLU A 142 -11.80 -8.99 7.82
N ARG A 143 -13.02 -8.55 7.50
CA ARG A 143 -13.62 -8.81 6.19
C ARG A 143 -12.86 -8.11 5.08
N ILE A 144 -12.52 -6.84 5.24
CA ILE A 144 -11.71 -6.08 4.28
C ILE A 144 -10.39 -6.81 4.04
N HIS A 145 -9.64 -7.15 5.08
CA HIS A 145 -8.35 -7.86 4.96
C HIS A 145 -8.49 -9.21 4.24
N SER A 146 -9.59 -9.94 4.45
CA SER A 146 -9.81 -11.20 3.74
C SER A 146 -9.96 -11.02 2.22
N PHE A 147 -10.51 -9.89 1.77
CA PHE A 147 -10.61 -9.53 0.35
C PHE A 147 -9.28 -9.02 -0.18
N GLU A 148 -8.56 -8.22 0.61
CA GLU A 148 -7.26 -7.64 0.26
C GLU A 148 -6.22 -8.71 -0.10
N HIS A 149 -6.14 -9.78 0.69
CA HIS A 149 -5.18 -10.86 0.47
C HIS A 149 -5.25 -11.47 -0.93
N LYS A 150 -6.45 -11.56 -1.51
CA LYS A 150 -6.64 -12.06 -2.88
C LYS A 150 -6.37 -10.96 -3.90
N LEU A 151 -6.95 -9.77 -3.68
CA LEU A 151 -6.88 -8.66 -4.61
C LEU A 151 -5.42 -8.21 -4.87
N ILE A 152 -4.57 -8.18 -3.84
CA ILE A 152 -3.18 -7.73 -4.00
C ILE A 152 -2.35 -8.66 -4.88
N VAL A 153 -2.61 -9.97 -4.83
CA VAL A 153 -1.91 -10.96 -5.66
C VAL A 153 -2.42 -10.88 -7.10
N GLU A 154 -3.74 -10.82 -7.28
CA GLU A 154 -4.37 -10.65 -8.61
C GLU A 154 -3.92 -9.33 -9.27
N GLY A 155 -3.89 -8.24 -8.51
CA GLY A 155 -3.44 -6.93 -8.98
C GLY A 155 -1.98 -6.93 -9.42
N ALA A 156 -1.10 -7.59 -8.65
CA ALA A 156 0.31 -7.72 -9.02
C ALA A 156 0.46 -8.49 -10.35
N GLN A 157 -0.31 -9.56 -10.55
CA GLN A 157 -0.30 -10.33 -11.79
C GLN A 157 -0.74 -9.48 -12.99
N VAL A 158 -1.88 -8.78 -12.87
CA VAL A 158 -2.38 -7.88 -13.92
C VAL A 158 -1.36 -6.80 -14.27
N PHE A 159 -0.76 -6.16 -13.26
CA PHE A 159 0.27 -5.14 -13.47
C PHE A 159 1.47 -5.71 -14.24
N LEU A 160 2.02 -6.84 -13.79
CA LEU A 160 3.18 -7.45 -14.44
C LEU A 160 2.91 -7.86 -15.89
N ASP A 161 1.69 -8.27 -16.22
CA ASP A 161 1.32 -8.61 -17.59
C ASP A 161 1.17 -7.37 -18.48
N GLU A 162 0.68 -6.24 -17.97
CA GLU A 162 0.70 -4.94 -18.67
C GLU A 162 2.14 -4.49 -18.99
N LEU A 163 3.08 -4.68 -18.05
CA LEU A 163 4.49 -4.30 -18.24
C LEU A 163 5.16 -5.10 -19.36
N LYS A 164 4.87 -6.40 -19.46
CA LYS A 164 5.39 -7.26 -20.54
C LYS A 164 4.87 -6.83 -21.91
N GLN A 165 3.59 -6.48 -22.00
CA GLN A 165 2.97 -6.02 -23.25
C GLN A 165 3.54 -4.68 -23.71
N SER A 166 3.86 -3.79 -22.77
CA SER A 166 4.42 -2.46 -23.08
C SER A 166 5.91 -2.49 -23.47
N SER A 167 6.59 -3.62 -23.21
CA SER A 167 8.01 -3.82 -23.51
C SER A 167 8.26 -4.61 -24.80
N SER A 168 7.17 -5.01 -25.49
CA SER A 168 7.18 -5.75 -26.76
C SER A 168 6.89 -4.81 -27.93
#